data_AF-A0A2D8PLJ6-F1
#
_entry.id   AF-A0A2D8PLJ6-F1
#
_cell.length_a   1.000
_cell.length_b   1.000
_cell.length_c   1.000
_cell.angle_alpha   90.00
_cell.angle_beta   90.00
_cell.angle_gamma   90.00
#
_symmetry.space_group_name_H-M   'P 1'
#
loop_
_entity.id
_entity.type
_entity.pdbx_description
1 polymer ?
#
loop_
_entity_poly.entity_id
_entity_poly.type
_entity_poly.pdbx_seq_one_letter_code
_entity_poly.pdbx_strand_id
1 'polypeptide(L)'
;MFIKVEPADFFMFRVIMTFDLNNPDSEDQDVRDYLTEHDLEPRHTSEGEFESRQCQFMSFGGCYLGNHLQNISQIQRVAVETELLTAEIRVHLNLPHDATTPLSEDQQAQLAQLVTNFRQESSFQTNEIGELIAVLDGEAVREAAGQLASVSKED
;
A
#
# COMPACT_ATOMS: atom_id res chain seq x y z
N MET A 1 -3.29 -2.20 -6.95
CA MET A 1 -3.68 -1.62 -8.25
C MET A 1 -2.49 -1.55 -9.23
N PHE A 2 -2.75 -1.64 -10.55
CA PHE A 2 -1.76 -1.32 -11.60
C PHE A 2 -2.12 -0.02 -12.33
N ILE A 3 -1.11 0.84 -12.61
CA ILE A 3 -1.28 2.06 -13.41
C ILE A 3 -0.51 1.91 -14.72
N LYS A 4 -1.24 1.94 -15.84
CA LYS A 4 -0.67 1.99 -17.19
C LYS A 4 -0.78 3.40 -17.74
N VAL A 5 0.33 3.94 -18.27
CA VAL A 5 0.33 5.18 -19.05
C VAL A 5 0.62 4.84 -20.50
N GLU A 6 -0.31 5.18 -21.40
CA GLU A 6 -0.19 4.92 -22.83
C GLU A 6 -0.24 6.22 -23.63
N PRO A 7 0.50 6.32 -24.75
CA PRO A 7 0.32 7.42 -25.69
C PRO A 7 -1.12 7.45 -26.23
N ALA A 8 -1.66 8.65 -26.41
CA ALA A 8 -2.87 8.93 -27.17
C ALA A 8 -2.54 9.89 -28.32
N ASP A 9 -3.45 10.06 -29.29
CA ASP A 9 -3.23 10.95 -30.42
C ASP A 9 -2.91 12.39 -29.96
N PHE A 10 -2.04 13.09 -30.70
CA PHE A 10 -1.65 14.50 -30.47
C PHE A 10 -1.07 14.83 -29.08
N PHE A 11 0.08 14.27 -28.71
CA PHE A 11 0.81 14.58 -27.45
C PHE A 11 0.03 14.36 -26.15
N MET A 12 -1.13 13.70 -26.23
CA MET A 12 -1.90 13.31 -25.06
C MET A 12 -1.46 11.92 -24.60
N PHE A 13 -1.67 11.63 -23.33
CA PHE A 13 -1.54 10.28 -22.80
C PHE A 13 -2.85 9.87 -22.15
N ARG A 14 -3.10 8.57 -22.12
CA ARG A 14 -4.21 7.94 -21.41
C ARG A 14 -3.63 7.24 -20.19
N VAL A 15 -4.29 7.40 -19.06
CA VAL A 15 -3.97 6.65 -17.84
C VAL A 15 -5.05 5.61 -17.64
N ILE A 16 -4.66 4.36 -17.46
CA ILE A 16 -5.54 3.25 -17.17
C ILE A 16 -5.17 2.72 -15.80
N MET A 17 -6.11 2.76 -14.86
CA MET A 17 -5.98 2.12 -13.56
C MET A 17 -6.72 0.79 -13.60
N THR A 18 -6.04 -0.27 -13.16
CA THR A 18 -6.55 -1.63 -13.13
C THR A 18 -6.64 -2.10 -11.69
N PHE A 19 -7.85 -2.49 -11.28
CA PHE A 19 -8.18 -2.97 -9.94
C PHE A 19 -8.64 -4.42 -10.04
N ASP A 20 -8.06 -5.31 -9.24
CA ASP A 20 -8.55 -6.69 -9.13
C ASP A 20 -9.88 -6.70 -8.37
N LEU A 21 -10.90 -7.36 -8.93
CA LEU A 21 -12.24 -7.43 -8.35
C LEU A 21 -12.38 -8.51 -7.28
N ASN A 22 -11.54 -9.55 -7.34
CA ASN A 22 -11.60 -10.71 -6.46
C ASN A 22 -10.60 -10.61 -5.32
N ASN A 23 -9.42 -10.04 -5.59
CA ASN A 23 -8.35 -9.86 -4.62
C ASN A 23 -7.80 -8.44 -4.71
N PRO A 24 -8.54 -7.43 -4.23
CA PRO A 24 -8.10 -6.04 -4.27
C PRO A 24 -6.79 -5.87 -3.49
N ASP A 25 -5.89 -5.05 -4.02
CA ASP A 25 -4.65 -4.70 -3.32
C ASP A 25 -4.96 -3.72 -2.17
N SER A 26 -4.03 -3.59 -1.21
CA SER A 26 -4.31 -2.86 0.04
C SER A 26 -4.57 -1.37 -0.18
N GLU A 27 -4.02 -0.77 -1.24
CA GLU A 27 -4.27 0.64 -1.58
C GLU A 27 -5.59 0.89 -2.32
N ASP A 28 -6.25 -0.16 -2.83
CA ASP A 28 -7.28 -0.01 -3.87
C ASP A 28 -8.44 0.87 -3.39
N GLN A 29 -8.84 0.73 -2.11
CA GLN A 29 -9.90 1.55 -1.52
C GLN A 29 -9.46 2.99 -1.32
N ASP A 30 -8.26 3.23 -0.78
CA ASP A 30 -7.73 4.59 -0.54
C ASP A 30 -7.61 5.37 -1.86
N VAL A 31 -7.21 4.70 -2.95
CA VAL A 31 -7.18 5.32 -4.28
C VAL A 31 -8.59 5.66 -4.76
N ARG A 32 -9.57 4.79 -4.56
CA ARG A 32 -10.97 5.06 -4.95
C ARG A 32 -11.59 6.20 -4.14
N ASP A 33 -11.29 6.25 -2.85
CA ASP A 33 -11.74 7.33 -1.96
C ASP A 33 -11.10 8.65 -2.40
N TYR A 34 -9.79 8.66 -2.65
CA TYR A 34 -9.10 9.84 -3.19
C TYR A 34 -9.69 10.31 -4.53
N LEU A 35 -9.99 9.40 -5.45
CA LEU A 35 -10.64 9.76 -6.72
C LEU A 35 -12.01 10.40 -6.47
N THR A 36 -12.79 9.85 -5.54
CA THR A 36 -14.13 10.34 -5.19
C THR A 36 -14.08 11.71 -4.51
N GLU A 37 -13.19 11.89 -3.53
CA GLU A 37 -13.00 13.14 -2.79
C GLU A 37 -12.57 14.32 -3.67
N HIS A 38 -11.89 14.02 -4.78
CA HIS A 38 -11.40 15.01 -5.73
C HIS A 38 -12.24 15.12 -7.01
N ASP A 39 -13.44 14.52 -7.03
CA ASP A 39 -14.35 14.51 -8.19
C ASP A 39 -13.65 14.04 -9.49
N LEU A 40 -12.76 13.04 -9.36
CA LEU A 40 -11.99 12.46 -10.47
C LEU A 40 -12.73 11.28 -11.08
N GLU A 41 -13.61 11.56 -12.04
CA GLU A 41 -14.41 10.54 -12.71
C GLU A 41 -13.67 9.93 -13.92
N PRO A 42 -13.68 8.59 -14.07
CA PRO A 42 -13.12 7.96 -15.25
C PRO A 42 -13.96 8.29 -16.48
N ARG A 43 -13.28 8.53 -17.60
CA ARG A 43 -13.93 8.71 -18.90
C ARG A 43 -14.62 7.42 -19.35
N HIS A 44 -14.03 6.28 -19.02
CA HIS A 44 -14.57 4.97 -19.35
C HIS A 44 -14.23 3.98 -18.25
N THR A 45 -15.21 3.16 -17.89
CA THR A 45 -15.04 2.03 -16.99
C THR A 45 -15.47 0.76 -17.72
N SER A 46 -14.66 -0.28 -17.63
CA SER A 46 -14.95 -1.60 -18.18
C SER A 46 -14.46 -2.69 -17.24
N GLU A 47 -14.99 -3.89 -17.37
CA GLU A 47 -14.51 -5.09 -16.68
C GLU A 47 -13.96 -6.09 -17.70
N GLY A 48 -13.00 -6.90 -17.28
CA GLY A 48 -12.40 -7.91 -18.14
C GLY A 48 -11.25 -8.64 -17.46
N GLU A 49 -10.61 -9.53 -18.21
CA GLU A 49 -9.51 -10.34 -17.70
C GLU A 49 -8.15 -9.67 -17.95
N PHE A 50 -7.31 -9.61 -16.91
CA PHE A 50 -5.91 -9.21 -16.99
C PHE A 50 -5.06 -10.18 -16.19
N GLU A 51 -4.07 -10.82 -16.84
CA GLU A 51 -3.18 -11.80 -16.18
C GLU A 51 -3.93 -12.91 -15.42
N SER A 52 -5.00 -13.46 -16.03
CA SER A 52 -5.90 -14.46 -15.41
C SER A 52 -6.71 -13.96 -14.21
N ARG A 53 -6.77 -12.64 -13.97
CA ARG A 53 -7.55 -11.99 -12.90
C ARG A 53 -8.71 -11.22 -13.49
N GLN A 54 -9.87 -11.25 -12.82
CA GLN A 54 -11.00 -10.40 -13.20
C GLN A 54 -10.78 -9.01 -12.62
N CYS A 55 -10.71 -8.02 -13.50
CA CYS A 55 -10.34 -6.67 -13.13
C CYS A 55 -11.35 -5.65 -13.65
N GLN A 56 -11.45 -4.55 -12.92
CA GLN A 56 -12.06 -3.31 -13.40
C GLN A 56 -10.95 -2.39 -13.94
N PHE A 57 -11.20 -1.83 -15.12
CA PHE A 57 -10.34 -0.87 -15.77
C PHE A 57 -11.03 0.49 -15.77
N MET A 58 -10.32 1.50 -15.26
CA MET A 58 -10.75 2.90 -15.29
C MET A 58 -9.81 3.71 -16.16
N SER A 59 -10.33 4.34 -17.21
CA SER A 59 -9.56 5.13 -18.15
C SER A 59 -9.76 6.63 -17.92
N PHE A 60 -8.65 7.36 -17.83
CA PHE A 60 -8.60 8.81 -17.65
C PHE A 60 -7.78 9.48 -18.75
N GLY A 61 -8.07 10.76 -19.01
CA GLY A 61 -7.18 11.62 -19.77
C GLY A 61 -5.94 11.98 -18.95
N GLY A 62 -4.76 11.96 -19.55
CA GLY A 62 -3.51 12.24 -18.86
C GLY A 62 -3.44 13.63 -18.23
N CYS A 63 -3.83 14.66 -18.99
CA CYS A 63 -3.90 16.03 -18.49
C CYS A 63 -4.94 16.22 -17.38
N TYR A 64 -5.96 15.35 -17.33
CA TYR A 64 -7.00 15.40 -16.30
C TYR A 64 -6.46 14.92 -14.95
N LEU A 65 -5.59 13.90 -14.96
CA LEU A 65 -4.97 13.43 -13.71
C LEU A 65 -3.79 14.29 -13.28
N GLY A 66 -3.00 14.89 -14.17
CA GLY A 66 -1.98 15.88 -13.80
C GLY A 66 -1.18 15.55 -12.52
N ASN A 67 -1.21 16.45 -11.53
CA ASN A 67 -0.54 16.26 -10.22
C ASN A 67 -1.18 15.18 -9.35
N HIS A 68 -2.42 14.76 -9.61
CA HIS A 68 -3.07 13.68 -8.86
C HIS A 68 -2.33 12.35 -9.02
N LEU A 69 -1.62 12.12 -10.14
CA LEU A 69 -0.78 10.93 -10.31
C LEU A 69 0.31 10.82 -9.25
N GLN A 70 0.88 11.95 -8.81
CA GLN A 70 1.88 11.96 -7.75
C GLN A 70 1.26 11.57 -6.40
N ASN A 71 0.08 12.10 -6.08
CA ASN A 71 -0.63 11.76 -4.85
C ASN A 71 -1.08 10.30 -4.84
N ILE A 72 -1.60 9.80 -5.95
CA ILE A 72 -1.97 8.38 -6.09
C ILE A 72 -0.74 7.48 -5.96
N SER A 73 0.38 7.86 -6.58
CA SER A 73 1.65 7.15 -6.40
C SER A 73 2.12 7.16 -4.93
N GLN A 74 1.86 8.23 -4.19
CA GLN A 74 2.16 8.29 -2.76
C GLN A 74 1.25 7.35 -1.96
N ILE A 75 -0.03 7.22 -2.30
CA ILE A 75 -0.94 6.24 -1.68
C ILE A 75 -0.40 4.82 -1.89
N GLN A 76 -0.05 4.45 -3.13
CA GLN A 76 0.55 3.15 -3.43
C GLN A 76 1.83 2.91 -2.64
N ARG A 77 2.69 3.93 -2.56
CA ARG A 77 3.95 3.85 -1.81
C ARG A 77 3.70 3.60 -0.33
N VAL A 78 2.77 4.32 0.29
CA VAL A 78 2.42 4.14 1.71
C VAL A 78 1.88 2.74 1.97
N ALA A 79 1.06 2.19 1.08
CA ALA A 79 0.56 0.83 1.17
C ALA A 79 1.70 -0.20 1.15
N VAL A 80 2.59 -0.13 0.15
CA VAL A 80 3.76 -1.01 0.05
C VAL A 80 4.69 -0.87 1.26
N GLU A 81 5.00 0.36 1.69
CA GLU A 81 5.82 0.61 2.88
C GLU A 81 5.19 -0.02 4.14
N THR A 82 3.88 0.07 4.29
CA THR A 82 3.12 -0.51 5.41
C THR A 82 3.19 -2.03 5.38
N GLU A 83 3.02 -2.65 4.21
CA GLU A 83 3.11 -4.11 4.03
C GLU A 83 4.52 -4.63 4.35
N LEU A 84 5.56 -3.98 3.82
CA LEU A 84 6.95 -4.35 4.05
C LEU A 84 7.33 -4.25 5.53
N LEU A 85 6.95 -3.15 6.20
CA LEU A 85 7.19 -2.98 7.63
C LEU A 85 6.41 -4.03 8.45
N THR A 86 5.16 -4.30 8.07
CA THR A 86 4.33 -5.30 8.75
C THR A 86 4.98 -6.68 8.69
N ALA A 87 5.47 -7.07 7.51
CA ALA A 87 6.17 -8.34 7.33
C ALA A 87 7.45 -8.42 8.17
N GLU A 88 8.28 -7.36 8.15
CA GLU A 88 9.56 -7.33 8.87
C GLU A 88 9.37 -7.30 10.40
N ILE A 89 8.41 -6.52 10.90
CA ILE A 89 8.09 -6.47 12.34
C ILE A 89 7.60 -7.85 12.80
N ARG A 90 6.75 -8.53 12.03
CA ARG A 90 6.30 -9.89 12.36
C ARG A 90 7.48 -10.86 12.49
N VAL A 91 8.49 -10.77 11.63
CA VAL A 91 9.71 -11.58 11.72
C VAL A 91 10.43 -11.32 13.04
N HIS A 92 10.67 -10.06 13.42
CA HIS A 92 11.38 -9.74 14.66
C HIS A 92 10.62 -10.10 15.94
N LEU A 93 9.29 -10.11 15.89
CA LEU A 93 8.42 -10.50 16.99
C LEU A 93 8.09 -12.01 17.01
N ASN A 94 8.63 -12.80 16.07
CA ASN A 94 8.31 -14.23 15.90
C ASN A 94 6.80 -14.48 15.74
N LEU A 95 6.09 -13.56 15.09
CA LEU A 95 4.68 -13.72 14.77
C LEU A 95 4.51 -14.54 13.48
N PRO A 96 3.34 -15.16 13.27
CA PRO A 96 3.02 -15.81 12.01
C PRO A 96 3.25 -14.86 10.83
N HIS A 97 4.00 -15.34 9.84
CA HIS A 97 4.34 -14.56 8.66
C HIS A 97 3.11 -14.36 7.74
N ASP A 98 2.18 -15.32 7.77
CA ASP A 98 0.95 -15.26 6.99
C ASP A 98 -0.02 -14.22 7.56
N ALA A 99 -0.36 -13.22 6.75
CA ALA A 99 -1.34 -12.19 7.08
C ALA A 99 -2.73 -12.77 7.37
N THR A 100 -3.04 -13.97 6.89
CA THR A 100 -4.32 -14.66 7.13
C THR A 100 -4.41 -15.32 8.51
N THR A 101 -3.30 -15.46 9.23
CA THR A 101 -3.36 -15.96 10.61
C THR A 101 -3.91 -14.83 11.51
N PRO A 102 -5.09 -15.01 12.12
CA PRO A 102 -5.70 -13.96 12.92
C PRO A 102 -4.85 -13.69 14.16
N LEU A 103 -4.38 -12.45 14.27
CA LEU A 103 -3.80 -11.89 15.49
C LEU A 103 -4.93 -11.40 16.41
N SER A 104 -4.69 -11.35 17.73
CA SER A 104 -5.64 -10.69 18.64
C SER A 104 -5.75 -9.20 18.34
N GLU A 105 -6.85 -8.56 18.75
CA GLU A 105 -7.03 -7.10 18.57
C GLU A 105 -5.85 -6.31 19.17
N ASP A 106 -5.37 -6.69 20.36
CA ASP A 106 -4.19 -6.07 20.99
C ASP A 106 -2.92 -6.23 20.14
N GLN A 107 -2.70 -7.40 19.56
CA GLN A 107 -1.55 -7.65 18.69
C GLN A 107 -1.65 -6.86 17.38
N GLN A 108 -2.86 -6.71 16.83
CA GLN A 108 -3.10 -5.89 15.64
C GLN A 108 -2.86 -4.40 15.92
N ALA A 109 -3.37 -3.89 17.04
CA ALA A 109 -3.16 -2.51 17.47
C ALA A 109 -1.68 -2.22 17.73
N GLN A 110 -0.99 -3.12 18.44
CA GLN A 110 0.44 -3.02 18.68
C GLN A 110 1.23 -3.02 17.36
N LEU A 111 0.89 -3.91 16.42
CA LEU A 111 1.54 -3.98 15.11
C LEU A 111 1.34 -2.69 14.31
N ALA A 112 0.11 -2.16 14.26
CA ALA A 112 -0.18 -0.89 13.58
C ALA A 112 0.59 0.29 14.18
N GLN A 113 0.72 0.33 15.52
CA GLN A 113 1.51 1.35 16.20
C GLN A 113 3.01 1.21 15.89
N LEU A 114 3.54 -0.01 15.86
CA LEU A 114 4.94 -0.26 15.50
C LEU A 114 5.21 0.15 14.05
N VAL A 115 4.35 -0.23 13.10
CA VAL A 115 4.47 0.21 11.71
C VAL A 115 4.51 1.73 11.62
N THR A 116 3.63 2.42 12.36
CA THR A 116 3.63 3.89 12.42
C THR A 116 4.94 4.44 12.98
N ASN A 117 5.46 3.87 14.06
CA ASN A 117 6.68 4.33 14.73
C ASN A 117 7.94 4.11 13.85
N PHE A 118 7.98 3.02 13.10
CA PHE A 118 9.13 2.65 12.27
C PHE A 118 9.01 3.13 10.81
N ARG A 119 7.92 3.81 10.42
CA ARG A 119 7.77 4.35 9.05
C ARG A 119 8.53 5.67 8.87
N GLN A 120 9.82 5.52 8.56
CA GLN A 120 10.75 6.61 8.24
C GLN A 120 11.64 6.17 7.07
N GLU A 121 12.20 7.12 6.31
CA GLU A 121 12.98 6.79 5.10
C GLU A 121 14.16 5.85 5.39
N SER A 122 14.79 5.96 6.56
CA SER A 122 15.91 5.11 6.97
C SER A 122 15.54 3.65 7.22
N SER A 123 14.25 3.33 7.34
CA SER A 123 13.76 1.96 7.52
C SER A 123 13.65 1.20 6.20
N PHE A 124 13.93 1.86 5.08
CA PHE A 124 13.82 1.27 3.75
C PHE A 124 15.13 1.36 2.99
N GLN A 125 15.40 0.33 2.19
CA GLN A 125 16.54 0.27 1.29
C GLN A 125 16.12 -0.32 -0.05
N THR A 126 16.96 -0.11 -1.07
CA THR A 126 16.81 -0.78 -2.36
C THR A 126 17.76 -1.96 -2.42
N ASN A 127 17.23 -3.15 -2.72
CA ASN A 127 18.04 -4.35 -2.88
C ASN A 127 18.81 -4.36 -4.22
N GLU A 128 19.57 -5.42 -4.49
CA GLU A 128 20.42 -5.55 -5.69
C GLU A 128 19.66 -5.54 -7.01
N ILE A 129 18.36 -5.86 -7.00
CA ILE A 129 17.49 -5.91 -8.19
C ILE A 129 16.59 -4.68 -8.33
N GLY A 130 16.75 -3.68 -7.45
CA GLY A 130 16.02 -2.42 -7.54
C GLY A 130 14.69 -2.39 -6.77
N GLU A 131 14.38 -3.40 -5.97
CA GLU A 131 13.13 -3.46 -5.19
C GLU A 131 13.30 -2.80 -3.82
N LEU A 132 12.21 -2.20 -3.33
CA LEU A 132 12.14 -1.64 -1.99
C LEU A 132 12.01 -2.76 -0.95
N ILE A 133 12.85 -2.73 0.08
CA ILE A 133 12.80 -3.65 1.21
C ILE A 133 12.77 -2.85 2.52
N ALA A 134 12.09 -3.39 3.54
CA ALA A 134 12.18 -2.88 4.91
C ALA A 134 13.39 -3.51 5.62
N VAL A 135 14.13 -2.71 6.36
CA VAL A 135 15.29 -3.15 7.15
C VAL A 135 15.17 -2.51 8.52
N LEU A 136 14.94 -3.33 9.54
CA LEU A 136 14.76 -2.88 10.92
C LEU A 136 15.81 -3.49 11.85
N ASP A 137 16.12 -2.77 12.93
CA ASP A 137 16.86 -3.33 14.04
C ASP A 137 15.89 -4.14 14.91
N GLY A 138 16.08 -5.46 14.92
CA GLY A 138 15.22 -6.36 15.68
C GLY A 138 15.24 -6.10 17.19
N GLU A 139 16.32 -5.59 17.77
CA GLU A 139 16.35 -5.21 19.20
C GLU A 139 15.46 -4.01 19.46
N ALA A 140 15.61 -2.95 18.66
CA ALA A 140 14.75 -1.77 18.73
C ALA A 140 13.26 -2.11 18.55
N VAL A 141 12.92 -3.00 17.62
CA VAL A 141 11.53 -3.45 17.40
C VAL A 141 10.98 -4.18 18.63
N ARG A 142 11.76 -5.09 19.24
CA ARG A 142 11.34 -5.83 20.44
C ARG A 142 11.20 -4.92 21.65
N GLU A 143 12.10 -3.96 21.83
CA GLU A 143 12.01 -2.96 22.90
C GLU A 143 10.76 -2.09 22.75
N ALA A 144 10.51 -1.56 21.56
CA ALA A 144 9.32 -0.76 21.28
C ALA A 144 8.02 -1.56 21.51
N ALA A 145 7.99 -2.84 21.10
CA ALA A 145 6.87 -3.72 21.38
C ALA A 145 6.66 -3.93 22.89
N GLY A 146 7.74 -4.16 23.64
CA GLY A 146 7.69 -4.29 25.09
C GLY A 146 7.13 -3.07 25.81
N GLN A 147 7.49 -1.86 25.35
CA GLN A 147 6.96 -0.60 25.87
C GLN A 147 5.45 -0.48 25.63
N LEU A 148 4.98 -0.78 24.42
CA LEU A 148 3.55 -0.74 24.10
C LEU A 148 2.74 -1.73 24.97
N ALA A 149 3.27 -2.94 25.21
CA ALA A 149 2.61 -3.93 26.06
C ALA A 149 2.59 -3.56 27.55
N SER A 150 3.50 -2.69 28.00
CA SER A 150 3.51 -2.18 29.38
C SER A 150 2.49 -1.07 29.60
N VAL A 151 2.30 -0.20 28.60
CA VAL A 151 1.31 0.90 28.66
C VAL A 151 -0.12 0.34 28.66
N SER A 152 -0.40 -0.69 27.87
CA SER A 152 -1.74 -1.34 27.85
C SER A 152 -2.14 -2.08 29.13
N LYS A 153 -1.24 -2.22 30.12
CA LYS A 153 -1.53 -2.87 31.41
C LYS A 153 -1.85 -1.88 32.54
N GLU A 154 -1.65 -0.59 32.32
CA GLU A 154 -1.90 0.46 33.32
C GLU A 154 -3.26 1.17 33.14
N ASP A 155 -3.98 0.88 32.05
CA ASP A 155 -5.38 1.26 31.80
C ASP A 155 -6.37 0.12 32.17
#